data_AF-W4FBY6-F1
#
_entry.id   AF-W4FBY6-F1
#
_cell.length_a   1.000
_cell.length_b   1.000
_cell.length_c   1.000
_cell.angle_alpha   90.00
_cell.angle_beta   90.00
_cell.angle_gamma   90.00
#
_symmetry.space_group_name_H-M   'P 1'
#
loop_
_entity.id
_entity.type
_entity.pdbx_description
1 polymer ?
#
loop_
_entity_poly.entity_id
_entity_poly.type
_entity_poly.pdbx_seq_one_letter_code
_entity_poly.pdbx_strand_id
1 'polypeptide(L)'
;MARTVTGRELADNQKTALYHRLLQLKKNGHVGSGDMKEIMRTFNVSQQTISRIWLGGCQTAADTGCARVASRKAAVVRLATASSEIHKTSLWNLFQANMLHPRTSRIGLWPIVETKEAARRTKNCDRGTPVTVPMTVTKPIYRRLLVDRVIPAILAKWPGRRGGTIYLQQGNARPHIAVDDVEVLAAGRKID
;
A
#
# COMPACT_ATOMS: atom_id res chain seq x y z
N MET A 1 -24.65 -17.18 7.21
CA MET A 1 -24.02 -18.52 7.17
C MET A 1 -22.54 -18.36 7.50
N ALA A 2 -22.08 -18.99 8.59
CA ALA A 2 -20.71 -18.86 9.06
C ALA A 2 -19.74 -19.53 8.08
N ARG A 3 -18.75 -18.79 7.59
CA ARG A 3 -17.72 -19.29 6.68
C ARG A 3 -16.89 -20.34 7.43
N THR A 4 -16.94 -21.60 6.99
CA THR A 4 -16.07 -22.67 7.49
C THR A 4 -14.61 -22.32 7.17
N VAL A 5 -13.83 -22.01 8.20
CA VAL A 5 -12.39 -21.76 8.07
C VAL A 5 -11.71 -23.10 7.83
N THR A 6 -11.52 -23.47 6.56
CA THR A 6 -10.75 -24.66 6.20
C THR A 6 -9.28 -24.47 6.54
N GLY A 7 -8.87 -25.07 7.67
CA GLY A 7 -7.58 -25.73 7.88
C GLY A 7 -6.29 -24.98 7.54
N ARG A 8 -5.71 -24.35 8.57
CA ARG A 8 -4.30 -23.96 8.75
C ARG A 8 -3.75 -22.96 7.71
N GLU A 9 -4.01 -21.68 7.94
CA GLU A 9 -3.19 -20.61 7.34
C GLU A 9 -1.73 -20.82 7.74
N LEU A 10 -0.87 -21.15 6.77
CA LEU A 10 0.57 -21.26 6.98
C LEU A 10 1.12 -19.87 7.34
N ALA A 11 1.74 -19.73 8.51
CA ALA A 11 2.26 -18.44 8.97
C ALA A 11 3.38 -17.93 8.04
N ASP A 12 3.58 -16.61 7.95
CA ASP A 12 4.50 -16.01 6.98
C ASP A 12 5.96 -16.47 7.17
N ASN A 13 6.36 -16.75 8.41
CA ASN A 13 7.65 -17.35 8.75
C ASN A 13 7.76 -18.78 8.19
N GLN A 14 6.71 -19.60 8.31
CA GLN A 14 6.67 -20.96 7.78
C GLN A 14 6.71 -20.97 6.25
N LYS A 15 5.99 -20.05 5.58
CA LYS A 15 6.07 -19.85 4.12
C LYS A 15 7.49 -19.52 3.66
N THR A 16 8.17 -18.64 4.41
CA THR A 16 9.55 -18.22 4.12
C THR A 16 10.53 -19.39 4.32
N ALA A 17 10.43 -20.11 5.43
CA ALA A 17 11.26 -21.29 5.70
C ALA A 17 11.05 -22.39 4.64
N LEU A 18 9.81 -22.65 4.23
CA LEU A 18 9.46 -23.59 3.18
C LEU A 18 10.10 -23.20 1.84
N TYR A 19 10.04 -21.92 1.46
CA TYR A 19 10.69 -21.44 0.24
C TYR A 19 12.22 -21.58 0.26
N HIS A 20 12.88 -21.25 1.37
CA HIS A 20 14.32 -21.46 1.52
C HIS A 20 14.70 -22.94 1.47
N ARG A 21 13.88 -23.83 2.04
CA ARG A 21 14.11 -25.27 1.99
C ARG A 21 14.00 -25.81 0.57
N LEU A 22 13.01 -25.35 -0.20
CA LEU A 22 12.89 -25.67 -1.63
C LEU A 22 14.10 -25.18 -2.44
N LEU A 23 14.60 -23.97 -2.16
CA LEU A 23 15.80 -23.45 -2.82
C LEU A 23 17.04 -24.30 -2.55
N GLN A 24 17.20 -24.81 -1.33
CA GLN A 24 18.32 -25.68 -0.95
C GLN A 24 18.24 -27.06 -1.60
N LEU A 25 17.03 -27.60 -1.77
CA LEU A 25 16.80 -28.94 -2.33
C LEU A 25 16.75 -28.97 -3.85
N LYS A 26 16.62 -27.80 -4.49
CA LYS A 26 16.58 -27.68 -5.95
C LYS A 26 17.92 -28.09 -6.56
N LYS A 27 17.95 -29.21 -7.28
CA LYS A 27 19.05 -29.63 -8.16
C LYS A 27 18.59 -29.51 -9.61
N ASN A 28 19.35 -28.84 -10.46
CA ASN A 28 19.07 -28.71 -11.92
C ASN A 28 17.64 -28.28 -12.29
N GLY A 29 17.01 -27.42 -11.47
CA GLY A 29 15.65 -26.96 -11.76
C GLY A 29 14.53 -27.77 -11.10
N HIS A 30 14.83 -28.92 -10.50
CA HIS A 30 13.82 -29.84 -9.96
C HIS A 30 14.05 -30.14 -8.47
N VAL A 31 12.96 -30.44 -7.75
CA VAL A 31 12.98 -30.93 -6.37
C VAL A 31 12.55 -32.39 -6.43
N GLY A 32 13.34 -33.31 -5.85
CA GLY A 32 13.06 -34.73 -5.90
C GLY A 32 11.69 -35.09 -5.29
N SER A 33 11.03 -36.12 -5.82
CA SER A 33 9.72 -36.58 -5.31
C SER A 33 9.77 -36.99 -3.83
N GLY A 34 10.89 -37.58 -3.38
CA GLY A 34 11.13 -37.91 -1.98
C GLY A 34 11.23 -36.65 -1.09
N ASP A 35 12.01 -35.67 -1.52
CA ASP A 35 12.18 -34.39 -0.82
C ASP A 35 10.85 -33.63 -0.73
N MET A 36 10.05 -33.66 -1.80
CA MET A 36 8.73 -33.04 -1.83
C MET A 36 7.80 -33.68 -0.79
N LYS A 37 7.79 -35.01 -0.68
CA LYS A 37 7.02 -35.74 0.35
C LYS A 37 7.49 -35.39 1.77
N GLU A 38 8.80 -35.23 1.97
CA GLU A 38 9.35 -34.81 3.26
C GLU A 38 8.88 -33.40 3.64
N ILE A 39 8.95 -32.42 2.72
CA ILE A 39 8.48 -31.05 2.96
C ILE A 39 6.98 -31.02 3.28
N MET A 40 6.17 -31.79 2.53
CA MET A 40 4.73 -31.91 2.78
C MET A 40 4.46 -32.39 4.20
N ARG A 41 5.21 -33.38 4.69
CA ARG A 41 5.08 -33.90 6.05
C ARG A 41 5.53 -32.89 7.11
N THR A 42 6.67 -32.25 6.90
CA THR A 42 7.28 -31.31 7.86
C THR A 42 6.43 -30.05 8.07
N PHE A 43 5.89 -29.48 6.99
CA PHE A 43 5.05 -28.28 7.07
C PHE A 43 3.55 -28.61 7.17
N ASN A 44 3.18 -29.89 7.09
CA ASN A 44 1.79 -30.37 7.04
C ASN A 44 0.94 -29.60 6.01
N VAL A 45 1.42 -29.54 4.77
CA VAL A 45 0.76 -28.84 3.66
C VAL A 45 0.68 -29.71 2.42
N SER A 46 -0.33 -29.45 1.59
CA SER A 46 -0.46 -30.10 0.29
C SER A 46 0.65 -29.69 -0.68
N GLN A 47 0.99 -30.59 -1.61
CA GLN A 47 1.89 -30.28 -2.72
C GLN A 47 1.44 -29.05 -3.51
N GLN A 48 0.12 -28.87 -3.71
CA GLN A 48 -0.43 -27.71 -4.41
C GLN A 48 -0.11 -26.39 -3.70
N THR A 49 -0.13 -26.38 -2.36
CA THR A 49 0.26 -25.20 -1.57
C THR A 49 1.74 -24.88 -1.75
N ILE A 50 2.60 -25.90 -1.74
CA ILE A 50 4.05 -25.78 -1.97
C ILE A 50 4.31 -25.22 -3.37
N SER A 51 3.66 -25.77 -4.40
CA SER A 51 3.78 -25.30 -5.78
C SER A 51 3.35 -23.85 -5.96
N ARG A 52 2.22 -23.43 -5.35
CA ARG A 52 1.76 -22.03 -5.39
C ARG A 52 2.75 -21.08 -4.75
N ILE A 53 3.27 -21.44 -3.58
CA ILE A 53 4.31 -20.67 -2.86
C ILE A 53 5.58 -20.54 -3.72
N TRP A 54 6.02 -21.64 -4.32
CA TRP A 54 7.21 -21.68 -5.17
C TRP A 54 7.07 -20.79 -6.40
N LEU A 55 6.01 -21.01 -7.19
CA LEU A 55 5.76 -20.26 -8.43
C LEU A 55 5.61 -18.76 -8.14
N GLY A 56 4.86 -18.39 -7.11
CA GLY A 56 4.71 -16.99 -6.68
C GLY A 56 6.02 -16.38 -6.19
N GLY A 57 6.83 -17.15 -5.45
CA GLY A 57 8.16 -16.73 -5.00
C GLY A 57 9.13 -16.50 -6.15
N CYS A 58 9.15 -17.40 -7.14
CA CYS A 58 9.97 -17.25 -8.35
C CYS A 58 9.54 -16.04 -9.20
N GLN A 59 8.24 -15.83 -9.41
CA GLN A 59 7.73 -14.69 -10.16
C GLN A 59 8.12 -13.37 -9.48
N THR A 60 7.88 -13.25 -8.18
CA THR A 60 8.23 -12.03 -7.43
C THR A 60 9.74 -11.80 -7.36
N ALA A 61 10.54 -12.86 -7.32
CA ALA A 61 12.00 -12.75 -7.42
C ALA A 61 12.45 -12.23 -8.78
N ALA A 62 11.82 -12.67 -9.88
CA ALA A 62 12.09 -12.16 -11.22
C ALA A 62 11.70 -10.68 -11.36
N ASP A 63 10.52 -10.30 -10.86
CA ASP A 63 9.99 -8.95 -11.02
C ASP A 63 10.67 -7.91 -10.11
N THR A 64 11.03 -8.29 -8.87
CA THR A 64 11.49 -7.35 -7.82
C THR A 64 12.90 -7.61 -7.31
N GLY A 65 13.61 -8.59 -7.88
CA GLY A 65 14.93 -9.03 -7.39
C GLY A 65 14.89 -9.78 -6.06
N CYS A 66 13.71 -10.00 -5.47
CA CYS A 66 13.55 -10.71 -4.20
C CYS A 66 12.24 -11.52 -4.13
N ALA A 67 12.30 -12.75 -3.63
CA ALA A 67 11.12 -13.60 -3.48
C ALA A 67 10.20 -13.08 -2.36
N ARG A 68 8.95 -12.77 -2.67
CA ARG A 68 7.92 -12.34 -1.71
C ARG A 68 6.91 -13.45 -1.49
N VAL A 69 7.13 -14.23 -0.42
CA VAL A 69 6.39 -15.47 -0.14
C VAL A 69 5.32 -15.30 0.95
N ALA A 70 5.38 -14.20 1.71
CA ALA A 70 4.40 -13.89 2.74
C ALA A 70 3.00 -13.65 2.16
N SER A 71 1.98 -13.93 2.98
CA SER A 71 0.58 -13.64 2.66
C SER A 71 0.41 -12.13 2.43
N ARG A 72 -0.19 -11.73 1.31
CA ARG A 72 -0.60 -10.34 1.13
C ARG A 72 -1.87 -10.13 1.95
N LYS A 73 -1.74 -9.53 3.14
CA LYS A 73 -2.91 -9.00 3.85
C LYS A 73 -3.16 -7.59 3.33
N ALA A 74 -4.36 -7.34 2.83
CA ALA A 74 -4.75 -6.02 2.34
C ALA A 74 -4.56 -4.98 3.47
N ALA A 75 -3.92 -3.87 3.15
CA ALA A 75 -3.89 -2.72 4.03
C ALA A 75 -5.21 -1.98 3.92
N VAL A 76 -5.75 -1.51 5.05
CA VAL A 76 -6.95 -0.67 5.08
C VAL A 76 -6.51 0.75 5.40
N VAL A 77 -6.87 1.71 4.56
CA VAL A 77 -6.57 3.13 4.79
C VAL A 77 -7.76 3.79 5.48
N ARG A 78 -7.51 4.54 6.56
CA ARG A 78 -8.51 5.32 7.30
C ARG A 78 -8.02 6.74 7.55
N LEU A 79 -8.92 7.71 7.62
CA LEU A 79 -8.59 9.03 8.14
C LEU A 79 -8.40 8.98 9.67
N ALA A 80 -7.63 9.92 10.22
CA ALA A 80 -7.52 10.13 11.66
C ALA A 80 -7.67 11.63 11.99
N THR A 81 -8.35 11.93 13.09
CA THR A 81 -8.40 13.28 13.67
C THR A 81 -7.10 13.59 14.41
N ALA A 82 -6.61 14.82 14.29
CA ALA A 82 -5.36 15.29 14.91
C ALA A 82 -5.33 15.22 16.47
N SER A 83 -6.44 14.90 17.12
CA SER A 83 -6.57 14.87 18.58
C SER A 83 -6.36 13.50 19.23
N SER A 84 -5.96 12.47 18.49
CA SER A 84 -5.56 11.20 19.12
C SER A 84 -4.22 11.38 19.83
N GLU A 85 -4.18 11.04 21.11
CA GLU A 85 -3.05 11.02 22.05
C GLU A 85 -1.76 10.44 21.46
N ILE A 86 -1.06 11.23 20.65
CA ILE A 86 0.34 10.98 20.31
C ILE A 86 1.06 12.23 20.78
N HIS A 87 1.87 12.09 21.83
CA HIS A 87 2.70 13.18 22.33
C HIS A 87 3.44 13.85 21.15
N LYS A 88 3.34 15.19 21.04
CA LYS A 88 3.95 15.99 19.95
C LYS A 88 5.41 15.63 19.70
N THR A 89 6.14 15.21 20.74
CA THR A 89 7.54 14.77 20.67
C THR A 89 7.74 13.46 19.92
N SER A 90 6.79 12.52 20.01
CA SER A 90 6.86 11.22 19.34
C SER A 90 6.54 11.30 17.84
N LEU A 91 5.58 12.17 17.46
CA LEU A 91 5.22 12.40 16.06
C LEU A 91 6.30 13.15 15.29
N TRP A 92 6.95 14.12 15.93
CA TRP A 92 8.01 14.92 15.28
C TRP A 92 9.28 14.11 15.03
N ASN A 93 9.63 13.21 15.96
CA ASN A 93 10.74 12.27 15.79
C ASN A 93 10.43 11.20 14.73
N LEU A 94 9.19 10.73 14.63
CA LEU A 94 8.77 9.82 13.55
C LEU A 94 8.78 10.51 12.18
N PHE A 95 8.40 11.80 12.14
CA PHE A 95 8.39 12.60 10.92
C PHE A 95 9.81 12.86 10.41
N GLN A 96 10.76 13.20 11.29
CA GLN A 96 12.19 13.33 10.93
C GLN A 96 12.81 11.99 10.49
N ALA A 97 12.58 10.90 11.22
CA ALA A 97 13.14 9.59 10.89
C ALA A 97 12.67 9.07 9.52
N ASN A 98 11.46 9.47 9.09
CA ASN A 98 10.89 9.03 7.83
C ASN A 98 11.12 10.03 6.68
N MET A 99 11.28 11.34 6.94
CA MET A 99 11.63 12.33 5.89
C MET A 99 13.10 12.28 5.46
N LEU A 100 14.02 11.86 6.34
CA LEU A 100 15.47 11.88 6.06
C LEU A 100 16.01 10.58 5.45
N HIS A 101 15.16 9.58 5.19
CA HIS A 101 15.58 8.38 4.47
C HIS A 101 15.42 8.58 2.95
N PRO A 102 16.48 8.40 2.13
CA PRO A 102 16.42 8.54 0.66
C PRO A 102 15.52 7.50 -0.05
N ARG A 103 14.76 6.70 0.72
CA ARG A 103 13.74 5.77 0.24
C ARG A 103 12.30 6.28 0.40
N THR A 104 12.07 7.57 0.70
CA THR A 104 10.73 8.14 0.58
C THR A 104 10.35 8.22 -0.88
N SER A 105 9.70 7.17 -1.37
CA SER A 105 9.01 7.19 -2.65
C SER A 105 8.00 8.34 -2.59
N ARG A 106 8.29 9.50 -3.21
CA ARG A 106 7.38 10.66 -3.25
C ARG A 106 6.01 10.17 -3.72
N ILE A 107 5.08 9.97 -2.80
CA ILE A 107 3.65 9.85 -3.12
C ILE A 107 3.36 11.19 -3.83
N GLY A 108 2.85 11.12 -5.06
CA GLY A 108 2.88 12.26 -5.99
C GLY A 108 2.37 13.57 -5.40
N LEU A 109 2.80 14.71 -5.97
CA LEU A 109 2.20 16.01 -5.67
C LEU A 109 1.01 16.21 -6.60
N TRP A 110 -0.19 16.37 -6.04
CA TRP A 110 -1.38 16.75 -6.81
C TRP A 110 -1.75 18.21 -6.50
N PRO A 111 -1.35 19.17 -7.34
CA PRO A 111 -1.70 20.57 -7.14
C PRO A 111 -3.21 20.76 -7.33
N ILE A 112 -3.83 21.53 -6.44
CA ILE A 112 -5.25 21.88 -6.51
C ILE A 112 -5.37 23.17 -7.34
N VAL A 113 -5.47 23.01 -8.65
CA VAL A 113 -5.38 24.11 -9.63
C VAL A 113 -6.43 23.99 -10.74
N GLU A 114 -6.93 25.13 -11.20
CA GLU A 114 -7.88 25.25 -12.32
C GLU A 114 -7.19 25.92 -13.50
N THR A 115 -7.54 25.53 -14.72
CA THR A 115 -7.12 26.25 -15.93
C THR A 115 -8.14 27.32 -16.26
N LYS A 116 -7.72 28.59 -16.24
CA LYS A 116 -8.53 29.73 -16.65
C LYS A 116 -7.85 30.49 -17.77
N GLU A 117 -8.64 31.05 -18.67
CA GLU A 117 -8.10 31.96 -19.69
C GLU A 117 -7.61 33.26 -19.07
N ALA A 118 -6.45 33.73 -19.51
CA ALA A 118 -5.92 35.01 -19.08
C ALA A 118 -6.88 36.14 -19.47
N ALA A 119 -7.55 36.74 -18.48
CA ALA A 119 -8.49 37.84 -18.71
C ALA A 119 -7.81 39.14 -19.18
N ARG A 120 -6.53 39.30 -18.85
CA ARG A 120 -5.73 40.48 -19.19
C ARG A 120 -4.46 40.07 -19.91
N ARG A 121 -4.09 40.86 -20.92
CA ARG A 121 -2.79 40.75 -21.56
C ARG A 121 -1.73 41.29 -20.60
N THR A 122 -0.75 40.46 -20.28
CA THR A 122 0.44 40.84 -19.51
C THR A 122 1.68 40.65 -20.38
N LYS A 123 2.83 41.20 -19.96
CA LYS A 123 4.09 41.09 -20.70
C LYS A 123 4.47 39.64 -21.04
N ASN A 124 4.07 38.68 -20.19
CA ASN A 124 4.44 37.28 -20.31
C ASN A 124 3.26 36.33 -20.61
N CYS A 125 2.06 36.87 -20.86
CA CYS A 125 0.86 36.05 -21.08
C CYS A 125 -0.16 36.83 -21.90
N ASP A 126 -0.44 36.37 -23.11
CA ASP A 126 -1.47 36.95 -23.96
C ASP A 126 -2.87 36.65 -23.43
N ARG A 127 -3.82 37.53 -23.76
CA ARG A 127 -5.22 37.34 -23.37
C ARG A 127 -5.75 36.06 -24.03
N GLY A 128 -6.47 35.23 -23.27
CA GLY A 128 -6.97 33.95 -23.75
C GLY A 128 -5.99 32.79 -23.57
N THR A 129 -4.74 33.01 -23.16
CA THR A 129 -3.82 31.90 -22.86
C THR A 129 -4.31 31.11 -21.63
N PRO A 130 -4.36 29.76 -21.68
CA PRO A 130 -4.74 28.94 -20.54
C PRO A 130 -3.69 29.06 -19.43
N VAL A 131 -4.08 29.67 -18.30
CA VAL A 131 -3.25 29.86 -17.11
C VAL A 131 -3.75 28.97 -15.98
N THR A 132 -2.82 28.29 -15.34
CA THR A 132 -3.08 27.50 -14.15
C THR A 132 -3.16 28.41 -12.93
N VAL A 133 -4.33 28.49 -12.31
CA VAL A 133 -4.56 29.30 -11.10
C VAL A 133 -4.87 28.39 -9.90
N PRO A 134 -4.44 28.76 -8.68
CA PRO A 134 -4.84 28.03 -7.48
C PRO A 134 -6.37 28.11 -7.32
N MET A 135 -7.00 26.97 -7.05
CA MET A 135 -8.44 26.93 -6.76
C MET A 135 -8.71 26.82 -5.27
N THR A 136 -9.87 27.28 -4.83
CA THR A 136 -10.29 27.15 -3.43
C THR A 136 -10.53 25.68 -3.10
N VAL A 137 -9.93 25.20 -2.02
CA VAL A 137 -10.09 23.82 -1.56
C VAL A 137 -11.44 23.69 -0.85
N THR A 138 -12.44 23.21 -1.57
CA THR A 138 -13.74 22.85 -0.98
C THR A 138 -13.73 21.40 -0.52
N LYS A 139 -14.63 21.06 0.42
CA LYS A 139 -14.84 19.68 0.90
C LYS A 139 -14.98 18.65 -0.24
N PRO A 140 -15.81 18.84 -1.29
CA PRO A 140 -15.93 17.87 -2.37
C PRO A 140 -14.66 17.74 -3.22
N ILE A 141 -13.95 18.86 -3.49
CA ILE A 141 -12.67 18.83 -4.23
C ILE A 141 -11.62 18.03 -3.45
N TYR A 142 -11.52 18.30 -2.15
CA TYR A 142 -10.59 17.59 -1.27
C TYR A 142 -10.94 16.10 -1.16
N ARG A 143 -12.24 15.75 -1.10
CA ARG A 143 -12.71 14.37 -1.02
C ARG A 143 -12.33 13.59 -2.28
N ARG A 144 -12.62 14.17 -3.43
CA ARG A 144 -12.28 13.60 -4.72
C ARG A 144 -10.77 13.37 -4.85
N LEU A 145 -9.96 14.31 -4.37
CA LEU A 145 -8.50 14.15 -4.36
C LEU A 145 -8.06 12.94 -3.51
N LEU A 146 -8.64 12.76 -2.32
CA LEU A 146 -8.33 11.63 -1.45
C LEU A 146 -8.71 10.29 -2.12
N VAL A 147 -9.93 10.21 -2.65
CA VAL A 147 -10.51 9.00 -3.25
C VAL A 147 -9.81 8.63 -4.56
N ASP A 148 -9.64 9.59 -5.47
CA ASP A 148 -9.18 9.32 -6.84
C ASP A 148 -7.66 9.22 -6.94
N ARG A 149 -6.92 9.89 -6.04
CA ARG A 149 -5.46 10.06 -6.19
C ARG A 149 -4.67 9.55 -4.99
N VAL A 150 -4.94 10.08 -3.80
CA VAL A 150 -4.09 9.86 -2.63
C VAL A 150 -4.17 8.42 -2.14
N ILE A 151 -5.37 7.91 -1.89
CA ILE A 151 -5.57 6.55 -1.36
C ILE A 151 -5.04 5.49 -2.34
N PRO A 152 -5.38 5.53 -3.65
CA PRO A 152 -4.82 4.59 -4.61
C PRO A 152 -3.29 4.61 -4.68
N ALA A 153 -2.68 5.80 -4.67
CA ALA A 153 -1.22 5.91 -4.72
C ALA A 153 -0.54 5.39 -3.46
N ILE A 154 -1.16 5.58 -2.29
CA ILE A 154 -0.68 5.02 -1.02
C ILE A 154 -0.76 3.50 -1.08
N LEU A 155 -1.91 2.93 -1.46
CA LEU A 155 -2.08 1.48 -1.58
C LEU A 155 -1.07 0.87 -2.56
N ALA A 156 -0.82 1.52 -3.70
CA ALA A 156 0.14 1.03 -4.70
C ALA A 156 1.59 1.02 -4.20
N LYS A 157 1.99 2.03 -3.42
CA LYS A 157 3.37 2.15 -2.90
C LYS A 157 3.58 1.45 -1.57
N TRP A 158 2.51 1.12 -0.86
CA TRP A 158 2.61 0.53 0.46
C TRP A 158 3.14 -0.91 0.36
N PRO A 159 4.27 -1.24 1.00
CA PRO A 159 4.71 -2.63 1.05
C PRO A 159 3.71 -3.39 1.90
N GLY A 160 2.82 -4.16 1.26
CA GLY A 160 1.71 -4.95 1.84
C GLY A 160 2.13 -6.07 2.81
N ARG A 161 3.18 -5.86 3.61
CA ARG A 161 3.73 -6.77 4.61
C ARG A 161 3.04 -6.64 5.97
N ARG A 162 2.16 -5.66 6.18
CA ARG A 162 1.48 -5.47 7.45
C ARG A 162 0.01 -5.25 7.16
N GLY A 163 -0.83 -6.25 7.44
CA GLY A 163 -2.31 -6.16 7.41
C GLY A 163 -2.87 -5.24 8.51
N GLY A 164 -2.19 -4.12 8.75
CA GLY A 164 -2.57 -3.09 9.69
C GLY A 164 -3.35 -1.98 9.01
N THR A 165 -4.10 -1.23 9.80
CA THR A 165 -4.76 -0.01 9.34
C THR A 165 -3.71 1.10 9.16
N ILE A 166 -3.71 1.75 8.00
CA ILE A 166 -2.92 2.96 7.73
C ILE A 166 -3.79 4.16 8.07
N TYR A 167 -3.34 5.00 9.00
CA TYR A 167 -4.04 6.23 9.35
C TYR A 167 -3.46 7.42 8.58
N LEU A 168 -4.32 8.09 7.82
CA LEU A 168 -4.04 9.38 7.19
C LEU A 168 -4.36 10.49 8.19
N GLN A 169 -3.34 10.96 8.87
CA GLN A 169 -3.45 12.12 9.75
C GLN A 169 -3.57 13.38 8.90
N GLN A 170 -4.67 14.12 9.08
CA GLN A 170 -4.77 15.47 8.54
C GLN A 170 -3.94 16.44 9.41
N GLY A 171 -3.40 17.49 8.78
CA GLY A 171 -2.68 18.55 9.51
C GLY A 171 -3.55 19.21 10.59
N ASN A 172 -2.97 20.14 11.35
CA ASN A 172 -3.59 20.72 12.54
C ASN A 172 -4.75 21.71 12.27
N ALA A 173 -5.32 21.69 11.06
CA ALA A 173 -6.50 22.46 10.69
C ALA A 173 -7.77 21.62 10.94
N ARG A 174 -8.93 22.29 11.06
CA ARG A 174 -10.21 21.57 11.15
C ARG A 174 -10.35 20.63 9.95
N PRO A 175 -10.63 19.34 10.17
CA PRO A 175 -10.62 18.38 9.09
C PRO A 175 -11.71 18.74 8.08
N HIS A 176 -11.32 18.96 6.82
CA HIS A 176 -12.27 19.30 5.75
C HIS A 176 -13.27 18.14 5.50
N ILE A 177 -12.87 16.92 5.86
CA ILE A 177 -13.64 15.70 5.71
C ILE A 177 -13.65 14.95 7.04
N ALA A 178 -14.83 14.48 7.44
CA ALA A 178 -14.99 13.70 8.65
C ALA A 178 -14.27 12.34 8.54
N VAL A 179 -13.80 11.82 9.67
CA VAL A 179 -13.03 10.55 9.70
C VAL A 179 -13.86 9.36 9.21
N ASP A 180 -15.18 9.43 9.39
CA ASP A 180 -16.18 8.45 9.02
C ASP A 180 -16.82 8.71 7.64
N ASP A 181 -16.24 9.59 6.81
CA ASP A 181 -16.74 9.87 5.47
C ASP A 181 -16.79 8.58 4.62
N VAL A 182 -18.00 8.24 4.17
CA VAL A 182 -18.32 6.95 3.54
C VAL A 182 -17.51 6.72 2.27
N GLU A 183 -17.32 7.75 1.44
CA GLU A 183 -16.58 7.63 0.18
C GLU A 183 -15.09 7.37 0.46
N VAL A 184 -14.51 8.05 1.45
CA VAL A 184 -13.12 7.86 1.84
C VAL A 184 -12.89 6.48 2.46
N LEU A 185 -13.81 6.03 3.33
CA LEU A 185 -13.75 4.68 3.91
C LEU A 185 -13.88 3.59 2.85
N ALA A 186 -14.75 3.78 1.85
CA ALA A 186 -14.92 2.84 0.75
C ALA A 186 -13.63 2.73 -0.09
N ALA A 187 -13.02 3.86 -0.44
CA ALA A 187 -11.76 3.89 -1.19
C ALA A 187 -10.62 3.18 -0.44
N GLY A 188 -10.55 3.35 0.89
CA GLY A 188 -9.51 2.76 1.73
C GLY A 188 -9.63 1.26 1.97
N ARG A 189 -10.76 0.63 1.59
CA ARG A 189 -11.00 -0.83 1.73
C ARG A 189 -10.69 -1.63 0.48
N LYS A 190 -10.29 -0.98 -0.63
CA LYS A 190 -10.18 -1.65 -1.92
C LYS A 190 -9.12 -2.77 -1.85
N ILE A 191 -9.62 -4.00 -1.98
CA ILE A 191 -8.85 -5.24 -2.06
C ILE A 191 -8.78 -5.58 -3.56
N ASP A 192 -7.58 -5.56 -4.13
CA ASP A 192 -7.25 -6.27 -5.37
C ASP A 192 -6.57 -7.59 -5.01
#